data_AF-G7J1M6-F1
#
_entry.id   AF-G7J1M6-F1
#
_cell.length_a   1.000
_cell.length_b   1.000
_cell.length_c   1.000
_cell.angle_alpha   90.00
_cell.angle_beta   90.00
_cell.angle_gamma   90.00
#
_symmetry.space_group_name_H-M   'P 1'
#
loop_
_entity.id
_entity.type
_entity.pdbx_description
1 polymer ?
#
loop_
_entity_poly.entity_id
_entity_poly.type
_entity_poly.pdbx_seq_one_letter_code
_entity_poly.pdbx_strand_id
1 'polypeptide(L)'
;MGGLPSNLRNLKIYNCPKLIGSREEWGLFQLSSLLEFSVSDEFENVESFPEENLLPPSLTDLNLRNCSKLRIMNKKGFLHLKSLKSLYIWNCPSLESLPEKEDLPNSLYTLRIEECGIIKEKYEKEGGERWHTICHIPMVTIDLIEQE
;
A
#
# COMPACT_ATOMS: atom_id res chain seq x y z
N MET A 1 -2.34 -28.71 9.56
CA MET A 1 -1.70 -27.44 9.14
C MET A 1 -2.64 -26.77 8.16
N GLY A 2 -3.41 -25.78 8.62
CA GLY A 2 -4.38 -25.07 7.80
C GLY A 2 -3.72 -23.80 7.24
N GLY A 3 -3.25 -23.86 6.00
CA GLY A 3 -2.82 -22.68 5.26
C GLY A 3 -4.01 -21.96 4.61
N LEU A 4 -3.78 -20.74 4.13
CA LEU A 4 -4.77 -20.04 3.29
C LEU A 4 -5.02 -20.83 1.99
N PRO A 5 -6.26 -20.85 1.47
CA PRO A 5 -6.56 -21.59 0.25
C PRO A 5 -5.86 -20.97 -0.98
N SER A 6 -5.31 -21.81 -1.88
CA SER A 6 -4.55 -21.36 -3.06
C SER A 6 -5.39 -20.57 -4.09
N ASN A 7 -6.71 -20.72 -4.03
CA ASN A 7 -7.67 -20.00 -4.88
C ASN A 7 -8.19 -18.70 -4.24
N LEU A 8 -7.64 -18.31 -3.08
CA LEU A 8 -8.02 -17.07 -2.41
C LEU A 8 -7.75 -15.88 -3.32
N ARG A 9 -8.78 -15.11 -3.64
CA ARG A 9 -8.68 -13.91 -4.48
C ARG A 9 -8.60 -12.63 -3.68
N ASN A 10 -9.30 -12.59 -2.55
CA ASN A 10 -9.46 -11.40 -1.74
C ASN A 10 -9.13 -11.75 -0.30
N LEU A 11 -8.18 -11.03 0.29
CA LEU A 11 -7.80 -11.18 1.69
C LEU A 11 -7.92 -9.83 2.39
N LYS A 12 -8.61 -9.83 3.53
CA LYS A 12 -8.83 -8.65 4.36
C LYS A 12 -8.42 -8.96 5.79
N ILE A 13 -7.53 -8.16 6.35
CA ILE A 13 -7.05 -8.29 7.73
C ILE A 13 -7.39 -6.99 8.46
N TYR A 14 -8.25 -7.05 9.46
CA TYR A 14 -8.72 -5.87 10.19
C TYR A 14 -8.54 -6.04 11.70
N ASN A 15 -7.94 -5.06 12.36
CA ASN A 15 -7.73 -4.99 13.81
C ASN A 15 -7.15 -6.28 14.38
N CYS A 16 -6.04 -6.74 13.78
CA CYS A 16 -5.38 -7.99 14.09
C CYS A 16 -3.88 -7.75 14.38
N PRO A 17 -3.52 -7.03 15.45
CA PRO A 17 -2.14 -6.59 15.69
C PRO A 17 -1.18 -7.78 15.85
N LYS A 18 -1.63 -8.89 16.47
CA LYS A 18 -0.82 -10.13 16.56
C LYS A 18 -0.52 -10.73 15.19
N LEU A 19 -1.49 -10.75 14.27
CA LEU A 19 -1.31 -11.30 12.93
C LEU A 19 -0.38 -10.41 12.10
N ILE A 20 -0.43 -9.10 12.29
CA ILE A 20 0.46 -8.14 11.61
C ILE A 20 1.87 -8.20 12.19
N GLY A 21 2.00 -8.44 13.50
CA GLY A 21 3.27 -8.74 14.14
C GLY A 21 3.96 -9.97 13.55
N SER A 22 3.19 -10.97 13.08
CA SER A 22 3.70 -12.19 12.44
C SER A 22 3.64 -12.15 10.90
N ARG A 23 3.66 -10.96 10.27
CA ARG A 23 3.45 -10.83 8.81
C ARG A 23 4.47 -11.54 7.93
N GLU A 24 5.71 -11.69 8.41
CA GLU A 24 6.75 -12.44 7.72
C GLU A 24 6.38 -13.92 7.49
N GLU A 25 5.45 -14.45 8.31
CA GLU A 25 4.98 -15.83 8.24
C GLU A 25 3.69 -16.01 7.42
N TRP A 26 3.11 -14.93 6.88
CA TRP A 26 1.82 -15.02 6.16
C TRP A 26 1.87 -15.91 4.92
N GLY A 27 3.03 -15.97 4.25
CA GLY A 27 3.20 -16.74 3.02
C GLY A 27 2.34 -16.23 1.85
N LEU A 28 1.89 -14.97 1.87
CA LEU A 28 0.97 -14.45 0.83
C LEU A 28 1.58 -14.48 -0.56
N PHE A 29 2.91 -14.39 -0.68
CA PHE A 29 3.62 -14.50 -1.95
C PHE A 29 3.29 -15.76 -2.74
N GLN A 30 2.97 -16.87 -2.07
CA GLN A 30 2.60 -18.14 -2.70
C GLN A 30 1.14 -18.18 -3.18
N LEU A 31 0.32 -17.19 -2.79
CA LEU A 31 -1.09 -17.10 -3.18
C LEU A 31 -1.21 -16.47 -4.57
N SER A 32 -0.86 -17.22 -5.61
CA SER A 32 -0.85 -16.78 -7.00
C SER A 32 -2.23 -16.38 -7.56
N SER A 33 -3.31 -16.70 -6.84
CA SER A 33 -4.68 -16.26 -7.19
C SER A 33 -5.10 -14.98 -6.47
N LEU A 34 -4.30 -14.46 -5.53
CA LEU A 34 -4.67 -13.29 -4.73
C LEU A 34 -4.57 -12.03 -5.60
N LEU A 35 -5.68 -11.31 -5.70
CA LEU A 35 -5.85 -10.11 -6.50
C LEU A 35 -6.00 -8.88 -5.60
N GLU A 36 -6.78 -9.01 -4.52
CA GLU A 36 -7.06 -7.91 -3.60
C GLU A 36 -6.54 -8.22 -2.21
N PHE A 37 -5.75 -7.30 -1.67
CA PHE A 37 -5.30 -7.34 -0.29
C PHE A 37 -5.65 -6.04 0.41
N SER A 38 -6.35 -6.16 1.54
CA SER A 38 -6.65 -5.03 2.41
C SER A 38 -6.16 -5.33 3.82
N VAL A 39 -5.46 -4.38 4.40
CA VAL A 39 -5.09 -4.42 5.82
C VAL A 39 -5.51 -3.12 6.49
N SER A 40 -6.10 -3.25 7.68
CA SER A 40 -6.38 -2.11 8.54
C SER A 40 -6.04 -2.40 9.99
N ASP A 41 -5.09 -1.66 10.53
CA ASP A 41 -4.58 -1.78 11.90
C ASP A 41 -3.55 -0.69 12.15
N GLU A 42 -3.23 -0.39 13.41
CA GLU A 42 -2.29 0.66 13.78
C GLU A 42 -0.85 0.44 13.32
N PHE A 43 -0.46 -0.80 12.98
CA PHE A 43 0.90 -1.14 12.59
C PHE A 43 1.91 -0.88 13.72
N GLU A 44 1.56 -1.14 14.99
CA GLU A 44 2.33 -0.76 16.19
C GLU A 44 3.86 -0.94 16.08
N ASN A 45 4.33 -1.98 15.38
CA ASN A 45 5.75 -2.29 15.18
C ASN A 45 6.16 -2.39 13.68
N VAL A 46 5.48 -1.66 12.79
CA VAL A 46 5.68 -1.70 11.34
C VAL A 46 5.79 -0.29 10.78
N GLU A 47 7.01 0.24 10.75
CA GLU A 47 7.28 1.57 10.17
C GLU A 47 7.40 1.56 8.64
N SER A 48 7.64 0.40 8.03
CA SER A 48 7.79 0.27 6.57
C SER A 48 7.05 -0.94 6.02
N PHE A 49 6.35 -0.78 4.90
CA PHE A 49 5.53 -1.84 4.28
C PHE A 49 5.37 -1.64 2.77
N PRO A 50 5.21 -2.69 1.94
CA PRO A 50 5.41 -4.11 2.26
C PRO A 50 6.89 -4.51 2.20
N GLU A 51 7.26 -5.58 2.91
CA GLU A 51 8.57 -6.21 2.75
C GLU A 51 8.74 -6.86 1.37
N GLU A 52 10.00 -7.09 0.99
CA GLU A 52 10.34 -7.84 -0.21
C GLU A 52 9.70 -9.23 -0.16
N ASN A 53 9.08 -9.66 -1.26
CA ASN A 53 8.38 -10.95 -1.37
C ASN A 53 7.30 -11.20 -0.28
N LEU A 54 6.74 -10.17 0.35
CA LEU A 54 5.59 -10.36 1.23
C LEU A 54 4.31 -10.63 0.42
N LEU A 55 4.03 -9.75 -0.56
CA LEU A 55 2.81 -9.77 -1.36
C LEU A 55 3.02 -10.52 -2.68
N PRO A 56 2.00 -11.21 -3.24
CA PRO A 56 2.15 -11.97 -4.47
C PRO A 56 2.19 -11.08 -5.72
N PRO A 57 2.87 -11.50 -6.80
CA PRO A 57 2.95 -10.74 -8.06
C PRO A 57 1.62 -10.66 -8.83
N SER A 58 0.62 -11.47 -8.45
CA SER A 58 -0.73 -11.45 -8.99
C SER A 58 -1.60 -10.30 -8.45
N LEU A 59 -1.15 -9.65 -7.37
CA LEU A 59 -1.94 -8.63 -6.68
C LEU A 59 -2.22 -7.44 -7.61
N THR A 60 -3.49 -7.08 -7.74
CA THR A 60 -3.97 -5.94 -8.54
C THR A 60 -4.33 -4.75 -7.67
N ASP A 61 -4.78 -4.98 -6.44
CA ASP A 61 -5.29 -3.93 -5.56
C ASP A 61 -4.73 -4.09 -4.14
N LEU A 62 -4.04 -3.05 -3.67
CA LEU A 62 -3.52 -2.95 -2.32
C LEU A 62 -4.24 -1.82 -1.57
N ASN A 63 -4.86 -2.15 -0.44
CA ASN A 63 -5.60 -1.22 0.40
C ASN A 63 -5.02 -1.18 1.82
N LEU A 64 -4.39 -0.07 2.20
CA LEU A 64 -3.89 0.19 3.55
C LEU A 64 -4.80 1.19 4.24
N ARG A 65 -5.25 0.88 5.46
CA ARG A 65 -6.21 1.72 6.20
C ARG A 65 -5.81 1.85 7.67
N ASN A 66 -5.89 3.03 8.26
CA ASN A 66 -5.63 3.22 9.70
C ASN A 66 -4.23 2.79 10.15
N CYS A 67 -3.22 2.76 9.26
CA CYS A 67 -1.85 2.36 9.57
C CYS A 67 -1.06 3.48 10.23
N SER A 68 -1.39 3.76 11.49
CA SER A 68 -0.92 4.96 12.21
C SER A 68 0.59 5.03 12.41
N LYS A 69 1.29 3.90 12.45
CA LYS A 69 2.77 3.85 12.56
C LYS A 69 3.50 3.64 11.23
N LEU A 70 2.79 3.43 10.13
CA LEU A 70 3.41 3.26 8.83
C LEU A 70 3.99 4.60 8.36
N ARG A 71 5.31 4.65 8.17
CA ARG A 71 6.04 5.85 7.74
C ARG A 71 6.49 5.77 6.30
N ILE A 72 6.85 4.59 5.83
CA ILE A 72 7.50 4.42 4.52
C ILE A 72 6.80 3.31 3.73
N MET A 73 6.37 3.62 2.51
CA MET A 73 6.08 2.57 1.54
C MET A 73 7.39 2.01 1.01
N ASN A 74 7.73 0.79 1.43
CA ASN A 74 9.04 0.19 1.17
C ASN A 74 9.19 -0.24 -0.29
N LYS A 75 10.11 0.40 -1.02
CA LYS A 75 10.37 0.12 -2.44
C LYS A 75 10.62 -1.35 -2.76
N LYS A 76 11.28 -2.11 -1.88
CA LYS A 76 11.60 -3.52 -2.14
C LYS A 76 10.34 -4.38 -2.26
N GLY A 77 9.26 -4.00 -1.59
CA GLY A 77 7.98 -4.71 -1.67
C GLY A 77 7.24 -4.49 -2.99
N PHE A 78 7.64 -3.50 -3.80
CA PHE A 78 6.99 -3.15 -5.07
C PHE A 78 7.68 -3.73 -6.31
N LEU A 79 8.96 -4.09 -6.21
CA LEU A 79 9.79 -4.49 -7.35
C LEU A 79 9.20 -5.64 -8.19
N HIS A 80 8.46 -6.55 -7.57
CA HIS A 80 7.85 -7.72 -8.24
C HIS A 80 6.34 -7.58 -8.49
N LEU A 81 5.69 -6.51 -8.04
CA LEU A 81 4.24 -6.30 -8.14
C LEU A 81 3.80 -5.81 -9.53
N LYS A 82 4.20 -6.52 -10.58
CA LYS A 82 4.00 -6.17 -11.99
C LYS A 82 2.53 -6.10 -12.44
N SER A 83 1.60 -6.59 -11.61
CA SER A 83 0.16 -6.59 -11.89
C SER A 83 -0.61 -5.55 -11.07
N LEU A 84 0.06 -4.83 -10.15
CA LEU A 84 -0.59 -3.89 -9.26
C LEU A 84 -1.12 -2.70 -10.06
N LYS A 85 -2.44 -2.50 -10.01
CA LYS A 85 -3.16 -1.44 -10.71
C LYS A 85 -3.59 -0.33 -9.78
N SER A 86 -3.88 -0.66 -8.53
CA SER A 86 -4.42 0.30 -7.58
C SER A 86 -3.73 0.22 -6.22
N LEU A 87 -3.29 1.39 -5.74
CA LEU A 87 -2.81 1.58 -4.38
C LEU A 87 -3.71 2.60 -3.68
N TYR A 88 -4.40 2.13 -2.63
CA TYR A 88 -5.26 2.93 -1.78
C TYR A 88 -4.65 3.00 -0.38
N ILE A 89 -4.46 4.21 0.12
CA ILE A 89 -3.95 4.48 1.46
C ILE A 89 -4.91 5.45 2.14
N TRP A 90 -5.47 5.07 3.28
CA TRP A 90 -6.45 5.89 3.98
C TRP A 90 -6.15 5.97 5.47
N ASN A 91 -6.19 7.17 6.04
CA ASN A 91 -5.97 7.43 7.45
C ASN A 91 -4.63 6.85 7.99
N CYS A 92 -3.53 7.14 7.31
CA CYS A 92 -2.17 6.76 7.71
C CYS A 92 -1.36 8.03 8.07
N PRO A 93 -1.60 8.63 9.25
CA PRO A 93 -1.09 9.98 9.57
C PRO A 93 0.43 10.10 9.61
N SER A 94 1.16 9.02 9.90
CA SER A 94 2.63 9.01 9.96
C SER A 94 3.29 8.75 8.61
N LEU A 95 2.54 8.53 7.53
CA LEU A 95 3.11 8.21 6.24
C LEU A 95 3.89 9.42 5.69
N GLU A 96 5.19 9.22 5.44
CA GLU A 96 6.13 10.28 5.06
C GLU A 96 6.58 10.20 3.60
N SER A 97 6.59 8.99 3.01
CA SER A 97 7.15 8.77 1.68
C SER A 97 6.58 7.57 0.93
N LEU A 98 6.45 7.72 -0.38
CA LEU A 98 6.21 6.68 -1.38
C LEU A 98 7.54 6.24 -2.05
N PRO A 99 7.57 5.07 -2.74
CA PRO A 99 8.70 4.69 -3.58
C PRO A 99 8.92 5.71 -4.72
N GLU A 100 10.15 5.74 -5.24
CA GLU A 100 10.47 6.56 -6.41
C GLU A 100 9.79 6.02 -7.67
N LYS A 101 9.77 6.83 -8.73
CA LYS A 101 9.16 6.48 -10.01
C LYS A 101 9.67 5.14 -10.57
N GLU A 102 10.97 4.88 -10.48
CA GLU A 102 11.61 3.65 -10.96
C GLU A 102 11.30 2.42 -10.12
N ASP A 103 10.85 2.62 -8.87
CA ASP A 103 10.53 1.56 -7.92
C ASP A 103 9.03 1.19 -7.93
N LEU A 104 8.20 2.05 -8.52
CA LEU A 104 6.77 1.82 -8.67
C LEU A 104 6.49 0.91 -9.89
N PRO A 105 5.50 0.01 -9.80
CA PRO A 105 5.18 -0.86 -10.92
C PRO A 105 4.52 -0.07 -12.06
N ASN A 106 4.99 -0.27 -13.30
CA ASN A 106 4.44 0.39 -14.49
C ASN A 106 2.95 0.09 -14.75
N SER A 107 2.41 -0.95 -14.12
CA SER A 107 0.98 -1.29 -14.17
C SER A 107 0.10 -0.38 -13.31
N LEU A 108 0.70 0.41 -12.41
CA LEU A 108 -0.02 1.24 -11.46
C LEU A 108 -0.79 2.33 -12.20
N TYR A 109 -2.10 2.23 -12.13
CA TYR A 109 -3.03 3.16 -12.78
C TYR A 109 -3.60 4.15 -11.78
N THR A 110 -3.90 3.67 -10.57
CA THR A 110 -4.56 4.42 -9.50
C THR A 110 -3.66 4.54 -8.29
N LEU A 111 -3.45 5.77 -7.83
CA LEU A 111 -2.93 6.08 -6.50
C LEU A 111 -3.94 6.99 -5.80
N ARG A 112 -4.48 6.53 -4.68
CA ARG A 112 -5.38 7.33 -3.85
C ARG A 112 -4.88 7.35 -2.41
N ILE A 113 -4.63 8.54 -1.91
CA ILE A 113 -4.15 8.79 -0.55
C ILE A 113 -5.12 9.77 0.11
N GLU A 114 -5.69 9.40 1.25
CA GLU A 114 -6.68 10.22 1.94
C GLU A 114 -6.44 10.21 3.45
N GLU A 115 -6.68 11.33 4.11
CA GLU A 115 -6.52 11.47 5.57
C GLU A 115 -5.09 11.13 6.04
N CYS A 116 -4.08 11.42 5.20
CA CYS A 116 -2.67 11.17 5.50
C CYS A 116 -1.92 12.50 5.61
N GLY A 117 -1.89 13.09 6.81
CA GLY A 117 -1.47 14.48 7.03
C GLY A 117 -0.07 14.82 6.51
N ILE A 118 0.95 13.99 6.80
CA ILE A 118 2.35 14.32 6.49
C ILE A 118 2.67 14.20 4.98
N ILE A 119 2.17 13.15 4.33
CA ILE A 119 2.48 12.90 2.91
C ILE A 119 1.80 13.91 1.99
N LYS A 120 0.66 14.47 2.39
CA LYS A 120 -0.15 15.37 1.58
C LYS A 120 0.67 16.54 1.03
N GLU A 121 1.31 17.32 1.91
CA GLU A 121 2.06 18.54 1.55
C GLU A 121 3.20 18.25 0.58
N LYS A 122 3.83 17.07 0.70
CA LYS A 122 4.96 16.69 -0.15
C LYS A 122 4.52 16.24 -1.54
N TYR A 123 3.36 15.60 -1.66
CA TYR A 123 2.93 14.93 -2.87
C TYR A 123 1.74 15.61 -3.56
N GLU A 124 1.26 16.76 -3.08
CA GLU A 124 0.20 17.51 -3.77
C GLU A 124 0.62 17.97 -5.17
N LYS A 125 -0.36 18.04 -6.08
CA LYS A 125 -0.12 18.40 -7.49
C LYS A 125 0.43 19.81 -7.67
N GLU A 126 0.00 20.73 -6.82
CA GLU A 126 0.35 22.15 -6.90
C GLU A 126 1.26 22.49 -5.72
N GLY A 127 2.57 22.53 -5.94
CA GLY A 127 3.55 22.92 -4.91
C GLY A 127 4.24 21.76 -4.19
N GLY A 128 3.71 20.54 -4.28
CA GLY A 128 4.32 19.36 -3.68
C GLY A 128 5.67 19.01 -4.31
N GLU A 129 6.73 19.09 -3.52
CA GLU A 129 8.12 18.85 -3.94
C GLU A 129 8.36 17.44 -4.50
N ARG A 130 7.51 16.47 -4.16
CA ARG A 130 7.59 15.06 -4.57
C ARG A 130 6.60 14.68 -5.66
N TRP A 131 5.76 15.61 -6.15
CA TRP A 131 4.77 15.31 -7.19
C TRP A 131 5.39 14.65 -8.43
N HIS A 132 6.60 15.06 -8.83
CA HIS A 132 7.32 14.52 -9.99
C HIS A 132 7.56 13.00 -9.92
N THR A 133 7.52 12.40 -8.72
CA THR A 133 7.71 10.97 -8.51
C THR A 133 6.46 10.16 -8.86
N ILE A 134 5.27 10.75 -8.76
CA ILE A 134 3.98 10.07 -8.97
C ILE A 134 3.15 10.63 -10.13
N CYS A 135 3.54 11.77 -10.71
CA CYS A 135 2.77 12.44 -11.77
C CYS A 135 2.60 11.62 -13.07
N HIS A 136 3.36 10.54 -13.21
CA HIS A 136 3.27 9.60 -14.33
C HIS A 136 2.12 8.60 -14.18
N ILE A 137 1.55 8.46 -12.97
CA ILE A 137 0.40 7.60 -12.68
C ILE A 137 -0.85 8.29 -13.26
N PRO A 138 -1.66 7.61 -14.09
CA PRO A 138 -2.82 8.20 -14.77
C PRO A 138 -3.88 8.81 -13.83
N MET A 139 -4.16 8.15 -12.70
CA MET A 139 -5.17 8.59 -11.75
C MET A 139 -4.56 8.74 -10.36
N VAL A 140 -4.23 9.98 -9.99
CA VAL A 140 -3.72 10.33 -8.67
C VAL A 140 -4.72 11.20 -7.94
N THR A 141 -5.08 10.82 -6.72
CA THR A 141 -5.93 11.60 -5.82
C THR A 141 -5.26 11.64 -4.45
N ILE A 142 -4.96 12.85 -3.97
CA ILE A 142 -4.37 13.08 -2.64
C ILE A 142 -5.29 14.06 -1.94
N ASP A 143 -5.98 13.59 -0.91
CA ASP A 143 -7.09 14.25 -0.20
C ASP A 143 -8.17 14.79 -1.15
N LEU A 144 -9.31 14.10 -1.21
CA LEU A 144 -10.53 14.79 -1.62
C LEU A 144 -10.78 15.90 -0.60
N ILE A 145 -10.56 17.14 -1.01
CA ILE A 145 -11.27 18.26 -0.40
C ILE A 145 -12.73 17.97 -0.72
N GLU A 146 -13.50 17.50 0.26
CA GLU A 146 -14.93 17.74 0.23
C GLU A 146 -15.08 19.27 0.23
N GLN A 147 -15.24 19.84 -0.97
CA GLN A 147 -15.73 21.20 -1.09
C GLN A 147 -17.21 21.13 -0.69
N GLU A 148 -17.49 21.69 0.50
CA GLU A 148 -18.77 22.07 1.11
C GLU A 148 -20.08 21.59 0.46
#